data_AF-A0A7X7B9Z5-F1
#
_entry.id   AF-A0A7X7B9Z5-F1
#
_cell.length_a   1.000
_cell.length_b   1.000
_cell.length_c   1.000
_cell.angle_alpha   90.00
_cell.angle_beta   90.00
_cell.angle_gamma   90.00
#
_symmetry.space_group_name_H-M   'P 1'
#
loop_
_entity.id
_entity.type
_entity.pdbx_description
1 polymer ?
#
loop_
_entity_poly.entity_id
_entity_poly.type
_entity_poly.pdbx_seq_one_letter_code
_entity_poly.pdbx_strand_id
1 'polypeptide(L)'
;SRQVMGAFVLHGWIQCLIGTALGIGAALLILHNLQGLVALLARLGIEVFPKSIYGLAQIPWRVVPREVLDVAVSVIMFCTVASMLPAWRAARMDPVAALRKE
;
A
#
# COMPACT_ATOMS: atom_id res chain seq x y z
N SER A 1 -9.53 -3.95 29.27
CA SER A 1 -8.28 -3.91 28.48
C SER A 1 -8.31 -4.79 27.23
N ARG A 2 -8.63 -6.10 27.32
CA ARG A 2 -8.58 -7.04 26.16
C ARG A 2 -9.52 -6.71 24.99
N GLN A 3 -10.72 -6.16 25.25
CA GLN A 3 -11.67 -5.77 24.20
C GLN A 3 -11.19 -4.57 23.36
N VAL A 4 -10.62 -3.56 24.02
CA VAL A 4 -10.06 -2.37 23.34
C VAL A 4 -8.88 -2.78 22.45
N MET A 5 -7.98 -3.63 22.96
CA MET A 5 -6.86 -4.16 22.17
C MET A 5 -7.36 -4.94 20.93
N GLY A 6 -8.38 -5.78 21.09
CA GLY A 6 -8.98 -6.53 19.97
C GLY A 6 -9.58 -5.62 18.89
N ALA A 7 -10.26 -4.54 19.29
CA ALA A 7 -10.81 -3.55 18.35
C ALA A 7 -9.71 -2.85 17.54
N PHE A 8 -8.63 -2.39 18.19
CA PHE A 8 -7.51 -1.75 17.50
C PHE A 8 -6.79 -2.69 16.53
N VAL A 9 -6.59 -3.96 16.91
CA VAL A 9 -5.99 -4.96 16.02
C VAL A 9 -6.90 -5.20 14.81
N LEU A 10 -8.21 -5.37 15.02
CA LEU A 10 -9.16 -5.58 13.91
C LEU A 10 -9.20 -4.39 12.95
N HIS A 11 -9.25 -3.16 13.47
CA HIS A 11 -9.18 -1.95 12.64
C HIS A 11 -7.88 -1.86 11.85
N GLY A 12 -6.74 -2.19 12.47
CA GLY A 12 -5.44 -2.24 11.79
C GLY A 12 -5.42 -3.24 10.64
N TRP A 13 -6.00 -4.42 10.85
CA TRP A 13 -6.13 -5.46 9.82
C TRP A 13 -7.02 -5.03 8.66
N ILE A 14 -8.19 -4.45 8.95
CA ILE A 14 -9.10 -3.94 7.92
C ILE A 14 -8.40 -2.88 7.08
N GLN A 15 -7.72 -1.92 7.71
CA GLN A 15 -6.99 -0.87 7.01
C GLN A 15 -5.85 -1.43 6.15
N CYS A 16 -5.13 -2.46 6.64
CA CYS A 16 -4.08 -3.15 5.89
C CYS A 16 -4.62 -3.84 4.63
N LEU A 17 -5.74 -4.56 4.75
CA LEU A 17 -6.36 -5.27 3.62
C LEU A 17 -6.84 -4.29 2.55
N ILE A 18 -7.54 -3.22 2.97
CA ILE A 18 -8.01 -2.19 2.05
C ILE A 18 -6.82 -1.51 1.36
N GLY A 19 -5.79 -1.13 2.10
CA GLY A 19 -4.59 -0.49 1.54
C GLY A 19 -3.87 -1.40 0.53
N THR A 20 -3.75 -2.69 0.84
CA THR A 20 -3.11 -3.67 -0.06
C THR A 20 -3.92 -3.85 -1.34
N ALA A 21 -5.25 -4.01 -1.23
CA ALA A 21 -6.13 -4.16 -2.37
C ALA A 21 -6.12 -2.91 -3.27
N LEU A 22 -6.21 -1.72 -2.68
CA LEU A 22 -6.14 -0.45 -3.41
C LEU A 22 -4.78 -0.25 -4.07
N GLY A 23 -3.69 -0.58 -3.37
CA GLY A 23 -2.33 -0.46 -3.90
C GLY A 23 -2.09 -1.36 -5.10
N ILE A 24 -2.47 -2.65 -5.01
CA ILE A 24 -2.37 -3.59 -6.14
C ILE A 24 -3.27 -3.14 -7.28
N GLY A 25 -4.51 -2.75 -7.00
CA GLY A 25 -5.45 -2.27 -8.01
C GLY A 25 -4.93 -1.03 -8.76
N ALA A 26 -4.41 -0.04 -8.02
CA ALA A 26 -3.82 1.16 -8.60
C ALA A 26 -2.57 0.82 -9.44
N ALA A 27 -1.69 -0.06 -8.94
CA ALA A 27 -0.50 -0.49 -9.69
C ALA A 27 -0.89 -1.15 -11.03
N LEU A 28 -1.87 -2.06 -11.02
CA LEU A 28 -2.36 -2.72 -12.23
C LEU A 28 -3.02 -1.74 -13.20
N LEU A 29 -3.81 -0.79 -12.70
CA LEU A 29 -4.44 0.26 -13.50
C LEU A 29 -3.39 1.13 -14.20
N ILE A 30 -2.35 1.54 -13.46
CA ILE A 30 -1.23 2.32 -13.99
C ILE A 30 -0.47 1.53 -15.06
N LEU A 31 -0.19 0.25 -14.80
CA LEU A 31 0.52 -0.60 -15.76
C LEU A 31 -0.28 -0.79 -17.06
N HIS A 32 -1.59 -0.97 -16.95
CA HIS A 32 -2.47 -1.08 -18.10
C HIS A 32 -2.52 0.21 -18.93
N ASN A 33 -2.51 1.37 -18.26
CA ASN A 33 -2.52 2.69 -18.92
C ASN A 33 -1.11 3.30 -19.07
N LEU A 34 -0.04 2.50 -18.99
CA LEU A 34 1.34 2.98 -18.96
C LEU A 34 1.68 3.80 -20.21
N GLN A 35 1.24 3.35 -21.39
CA GLN A 35 1.46 4.06 -22.66
C GLN A 35 0.78 5.43 -22.67
N GLY A 36 -0.45 5.53 -22.15
CA GLY A 36 -1.16 6.78 -22.00
C GLY A 36 -0.45 7.75 -21.06
N LEU A 37 0.07 7.24 -19.94
CA LEU A 37 0.87 8.03 -19.00
C LEU A 37 2.15 8.58 -19.66
N VAL A 38 2.90 7.73 -20.37
CA VAL A 38 4.12 8.13 -21.09
C VAL A 38 3.82 9.18 -22.15
N ALA A 39 2.73 9.02 -22.91
CA ALA A 39 2.31 10.01 -23.89
C ALA A 39 1.91 11.35 -23.25
N LEU A 40 1.29 11.32 -22.06
CA LEU A 40 0.94 12.53 -21.31
C LEU A 40 2.20 13.25 -20.79
N LEU A 41 3.19 12.51 -20.29
CA LEU A 41 4.48 13.07 -19.88
C LEU A 41 5.24 13.69 -21.06
N ALA A 42 5.18 13.04 -22.23
CA ALA A 42 5.79 13.58 -23.45
C ALA A 42 5.16 14.93 -23.87
N ARG A 43 3.84 15.10 -23.69
CA ARG A 43 3.17 16.40 -23.92
C ARG A 43 3.61 17.49 -22.96
N LEU A 44 4.12 17.13 -21.78
CA LEU A 44 4.70 18.05 -20.80
C LEU A 44 6.19 18.31 -21.04
N GLY A 45 6.76 17.83 -22.15
CA GLY A 45 8.17 17.99 -22.50
C GLY A 45 9.11 17.01 -21.78
N ILE A 46 8.56 16.04 -21.05
CA ILE A 46 9.35 14.97 -20.41
C ILE A 46 9.34 13.75 -21.33
N GLU A 47 10.35 13.65 -22.19
CA GLU A 47 10.58 12.45 -22.99
C GLU A 47 11.19 11.35 -22.12
N VAL A 48 10.33 10.55 -21.49
CA VAL A 48 10.75 9.43 -20.64
C VAL A 48 11.62 8.44 -21.44
N PHE A 49 11.36 8.27 -22.75
CA PHE A 49 12.15 7.46 -23.67
C PHE A 49 12.16 8.06 -25.08
N PRO A 50 13.21 8.78 -25.48
CA PRO A 50 13.35 9.27 -26.85
C PRO A 50 13.46 8.09 -27.81
N LYS A 51 12.52 7.97 -28.76
CA LYS A 51 12.55 6.92 -29.79
C LYS A 51 13.85 6.92 -30.59
N SER A 52 14.51 8.07 -30.72
CA SER A 52 15.78 8.25 -31.43
C SER A 52 16.95 7.50 -30.79
N ILE A 53 16.92 7.29 -29.46
CA ILE A 53 18.01 6.64 -28.73
C ILE A 53 17.73 5.15 -28.54
N TYR A 54 16.47 4.81 -28.24
CA TYR A 54 16.11 3.43 -27.86
C TYR A 54 15.46 2.62 -28.97
N GLY A 55 14.91 3.25 -30.03
CA GLY A 55 14.23 2.54 -31.12
C GLY A 55 12.98 1.72 -30.70
N LEU A 56 12.56 1.83 -29.43
CA LEU A 56 11.45 1.06 -28.88
C LEU A 56 10.12 1.71 -29.24
N ALA A 57 9.23 0.96 -29.89
CA ALA A 57 7.87 1.41 -30.19
C ALA A 57 7.00 1.52 -28.92
N GLN A 58 7.25 0.64 -27.94
CA GLN A 58 6.54 0.57 -26.67
C GLN A 58 7.42 -0.06 -25.59
N ILE A 59 7.21 0.30 -24.33
CA ILE A 59 7.89 -0.30 -23.19
C ILE A 59 7.28 -1.68 -22.93
N PRO A 60 8.05 -2.78 -23.04
CA PRO A 60 7.54 -4.10 -22.68
C PRO A 60 7.39 -4.16 -21.16
N TRP A 61 6.15 -4.32 -20.68
CA TRP A 61 5.85 -4.58 -19.27
C TRP A 61 5.18 -5.94 -19.14
N ARG A 62 5.44 -6.63 -18.03
CA ARG A 62 4.81 -7.90 -17.72
C ARG A 62 4.54 -7.98 -16.23
N VAL A 63 3.29 -8.26 -15.87
CA VAL A 63 2.92 -8.58 -14.48
C VAL A 63 3.26 -10.04 -14.23
N VAL A 64 4.12 -10.28 -13.24
CA VAL A 64 4.44 -11.61 -12.77
C VAL A 64 3.66 -11.82 -11.46
N PRO A 65 2.65 -12.72 -11.42
CA PRO A 65 1.82 -12.91 -10.23
C PRO A 65 2.61 -13.26 -8.97
N ARG A 66 3.74 -13.96 -9.13
CA ARG A 66 4.66 -14.29 -8.04
C ARG A 66 5.24 -13.04 -7.38
N GLU A 67 5.70 -12.08 -8.17
CA GLU A 67 6.24 -10.81 -7.65
C GLU A 67 5.16 -10.01 -6.91
N VAL A 68 3.93 -10.00 -7.45
CA VAL A 68 2.80 -9.35 -6.78
C VAL A 68 2.49 -10.00 -5.43
N LEU A 69 2.54 -11.34 -5.37
CA LEU A 69 2.33 -12.09 -4.14
C LEU A 69 3.43 -11.83 -3.12
N ASP A 70 4.70 -11.85 -3.53
CA ASP A 70 5.86 -11.61 -2.67
C ASP A 70 5.81 -10.19 -2.06
N VAL A 71 5.42 -9.19 -2.85
CA VAL A 71 5.17 -7.82 -2.36
C VAL A 71 3.98 -7.77 -1.41
N ALA A 72 2.85 -8.41 -1.75
CA ALA A 72 1.66 -8.41 -0.89
C ALA A 72 1.94 -9.03 0.48
N VAL A 73 2.68 -10.15 0.53
CA VAL A 73 3.10 -10.79 1.79
C VAL A 73 4.01 -9.87 2.59
N SER A 74 4.96 -9.21 1.93
CA SER A 74 5.85 -8.25 2.58
C SER A 74 5.07 -7.09 3.21
N VAL A 75 4.12 -6.49 2.47
CA VAL A 75 3.25 -5.42 2.96
C VAL A 75 2.44 -5.87 4.18
N ILE A 76 1.80 -7.04 4.12
CA ILE A 76 1.03 -7.58 5.24
C ILE A 76 1.92 -7.79 6.47
N MET A 77 3.15 -8.29 6.28
CA MET A 77 4.09 -8.48 7.38
C MET A 77 4.48 -7.15 8.04
N PHE A 78 4.87 -6.15 7.24
CA PHE A 78 5.21 -4.81 7.75
C PHE A 78 4.02 -4.11 8.41
N CYS A 79 2.82 -4.18 7.83
CA CYS A 79 1.61 -3.61 8.41
C CYS A 79 1.21 -4.29 9.71
N THR A 80 1.39 -5.62 9.81
CA THR A 80 1.15 -6.37 11.04
C THR A 80 2.10 -5.89 12.14
N VAL A 81 3.40 -5.74 11.85
CA VAL A 81 4.38 -5.21 12.81
C VAL A 81 4.04 -3.77 13.21
N ALA A 82 3.68 -2.92 12.24
CA ALA A 82 3.32 -1.53 12.48
C ALA A 82 2.06 -1.37 13.34
N SER A 83 1.04 -2.21 13.15
CA SER A 83 -0.21 -2.19 13.93
C SER A 83 -0.07 -2.80 15.33
N MET A 84 0.95 -3.62 15.56
CA MET A 84 1.21 -4.21 16.88
C MET A 84 1.69 -3.15 17.90
N LEU A 85 2.40 -2.11 17.46
CA LEU A 85 2.89 -1.03 18.31
C LEU A 85 1.77 -0.18 18.98
N PRO A 86 0.77 0.36 18.24
CA PRO A 86 -0.35 1.06 18.84
C PRO A 86 -1.24 0.13 19.66
N ALA A 87 -1.42 -1.14 19.26
CA ALA A 87 -2.18 -2.12 20.05
C ALA A 87 -1.53 -2.37 21.43
N TRP A 88 -0.19 -2.48 21.46
CA TRP A 88 0.56 -2.63 22.70
C TRP A 88 0.53 -1.37 23.58
N ARG A 89 0.60 -0.17 22.96
CA ARG A 89 0.43 1.12 23.67
C ARG A 89 -0.98 1.26 24.25
N ALA A 90 -2.02 0.91 23.49
CA ALA A 90 -3.41 0.97 23.94
C ALA A 90 -3.70 0.00 25.08
N ALA A 91 -3.09 -1.19 25.08
CA ALA A 91 -3.22 -2.16 26.18
C ALA A 91 -2.60 -1.68 27.50
N ARG A 92 -1.63 -0.74 27.43
CA ARG A 92 -0.98 -0.11 28.60
C ARG A 92 -1.63 1.21 29.03
N MET A 93 -2.60 1.73 28.28
CA MET A 93 -3.38 2.88 28.74
C MET A 93 -4.34 2.40 29.84
N ASP A 94 -4.05 2.83 31.07
CA ASP A 94 -4.68 2.37 32.30
C ASP A 94 -6.17 2.73 32.32
N PRO A 95 -7.10 1.76 32.34
CA PRO A 95 -8.54 2.02 32.29
C PRO A 95 -9.04 2.81 33.52
N VAL A 96 -8.25 2.86 34.60
CA VAL A 96 -8.62 3.53 35.86
C VAL A 96 -8.50 5.07 35.75
N ALA A 97 -7.67 5.60 34.86
CA ALA A 97 -7.54 7.05 34.68
C ALA A 97 -8.70 7.69 33.88
N ALA A 98 -9.40 6.89 33.06
CA ALA A 98 -10.54 7.37 32.26
C ALA A 98 -11.79 7.60 33.11
N LEU A 99 -12.01 6.78 34.15
CA LEU A 99 -13.14 6.91 35.09
C LEU A 99 -12.97 8.01 36.16
N ARG A 100 -11.77 8.56 36.34
CA ARG A 100 -11.52 9.66 37.31
C ARG A 100 -11.74 11.06 36.73
N LYS A 101 -12.10 11.13 35.44
CA LYS A 101 -12.40 12.38 34.73
C LYS A 101 -13.90 12.58 34.45
N GLU A 102 -14.71 11.61 34.82
CA GLU A 102 -16.15 11.79 35.06
C GLU A 102 -16.35 12.10 36.54
#